data_AF-A0A8C7CUH7-F1
#
_entry.id   AF-A0A8C7CUH7-F1
#
_cell.length_a   1.000
_cell.length_b   1.000
_cell.length_c   1.000
_cell.angle_alpha   90.00
_cell.angle_beta   90.00
_cell.angle_gamma   90.00
#
_symmetry.space_group_name_H-M   'P 1'
#
loop_
_entity.id
_entity.type
_entity.pdbx_description
1 polymer ?
#
loop_
_entity_poly.entity_id
_entity_poly.type
_entity_poly.pdbx_seq_one_letter_code
_entity_poly.pdbx_strand_id
1 'polypeptide(L)'
;MLQLAQKTDGVIVTNDNLRDLLDESHEWRDIIKKRLLQYTFVGDHFMVPDDPLGREGPHLDDFLRPRQSQARGRGKRKGQAKAGYGSPGMDLVPGMGLGLDMERSAAETSRLRESLSQVFPGQDSIVTLVLQCNPTVTDINSLSHFMLQQQIESEQGGVD
;
A
#
# COMPACT_ATOMS: atom_id res chain seq x y z
N MET A 1 -2.69 -21.70 -10.84
CA MET A 1 -2.94 -20.78 -9.69
C MET A 1 -2.79 -21.51 -8.35
N LEU A 2 -3.68 -22.46 -8.02
CA LEU A 2 -3.63 -23.21 -6.75
C LEU A 2 -2.31 -23.92 -6.46
N GLN A 3 -1.75 -24.62 -7.46
CA GLN A 3 -0.46 -25.31 -7.33
C GLN A 3 0.70 -24.35 -6.99
N LEU A 4 0.66 -23.12 -7.53
CA LEU A 4 1.68 -22.12 -7.24
C LEU A 4 1.53 -21.61 -5.80
N ALA A 5 0.31 -21.26 -5.40
CA ALA A 5 0.01 -20.83 -4.04
C ALA A 5 0.36 -21.90 -3.00
N GLN A 6 0.19 -23.18 -3.35
CA GLN A 6 0.62 -24.31 -2.53
C GLN A 6 2.15 -24.35 -2.39
N LYS A 7 2.89 -24.21 -3.51
CA LYS A 7 4.35 -24.28 -3.53
C LYS A 7 5.02 -23.09 -2.83
N THR A 8 4.43 -21.90 -2.94
CA THR A 8 5.02 -20.63 -2.45
C THR A 8 4.43 -20.15 -1.13
N ASP A 9 3.49 -20.91 -0.56
CA ASP A 9 2.70 -20.48 0.60
C ASP A 9 1.98 -19.13 0.40
N GLY A 10 1.63 -18.81 -0.85
CA GLY A 10 1.14 -17.49 -1.27
C GLY A 10 -0.38 -17.31 -1.16
N VAL A 11 -0.81 -16.04 -1.24
CA VAL A 11 -2.22 -15.63 -1.30
C VAL A 11 -2.71 -15.64 -2.76
N ILE A 12 -3.96 -16.05 -2.96
CA ILE A 12 -4.66 -16.01 -4.23
C ILE A 12 -5.62 -14.81 -4.23
N VAL A 13 -5.48 -13.92 -5.20
CA VAL A 13 -6.41 -12.81 -5.41
C VAL A 13 -7.41 -13.23 -6.50
N THR A 14 -8.66 -13.44 -6.12
CA THR A 14 -9.74 -13.86 -7.05
C THR A 14 -11.10 -13.53 -6.45
N ASN A 15 -12.08 -13.24 -7.31
CA ASN A 15 -13.48 -13.13 -6.92
C ASN A 15 -14.26 -14.44 -7.06
N ASP A 16 -13.63 -15.45 -7.64
CA ASP A 16 -14.22 -16.78 -7.75
C ASP A 16 -14.04 -17.54 -6.44
N ASN A 17 -15.08 -18.24 -5.98
CA ASN A 17 -15.04 -19.08 -4.80
C ASN A 17 -14.44 -20.48 -5.07
N LEU A 18 -14.14 -20.84 -6.33
CA LEU A 18 -13.49 -22.09 -6.75
C LEU A 18 -14.18 -23.33 -6.16
N ARG A 19 -15.52 -23.34 -6.15
CA ARG A 19 -16.33 -24.33 -5.41
C ARG A 19 -16.15 -25.75 -5.92
N ASP A 20 -15.93 -25.89 -7.21
CA ASP A 20 -15.60 -27.12 -7.92
C ASP A 20 -14.30 -27.77 -7.43
N LEU A 21 -13.32 -26.96 -7.00
CA LEU A 21 -12.01 -27.44 -6.56
C LEU A 21 -11.93 -27.71 -5.05
N LEU A 22 -12.98 -27.35 -4.29
CA LEU A 22 -13.05 -27.58 -2.84
C LEU A 22 -13.16 -29.05 -2.45
N ASP A 23 -13.82 -29.86 -3.28
CA ASP A 23 -14.02 -31.30 -3.04
C ASP A 23 -12.92 -32.17 -3.67
N GLU A 24 -12.02 -31.58 -4.46
CA GLU A 24 -10.98 -32.33 -5.19
C GLU A 24 -9.77 -32.65 -4.31
N SER A 25 -9.32 -31.69 -3.48
CA SER A 25 -8.19 -31.89 -2.57
C SER A 25 -8.35 -31.12 -1.26
N HIS A 26 -7.99 -31.77 -0.16
CA HIS A 26 -7.98 -31.12 1.16
C HIS A 26 -7.00 -29.94 1.21
N GLU A 27 -5.87 -30.02 0.50
CA GLU A 27 -4.89 -28.92 0.46
C GLU A 27 -5.46 -27.72 -0.29
N TRP A 28 -6.13 -27.96 -1.43
CA TRP A 28 -6.76 -26.90 -2.22
C TRP A 28 -7.91 -26.27 -1.46
N ARG A 29 -8.71 -27.07 -0.75
CA ARG A 29 -9.74 -26.59 0.15
C ARG A 29 -9.20 -25.66 1.23
N ASP A 30 -8.06 -25.97 1.82
CA ASP A 30 -7.42 -25.11 2.82
C ASP A 30 -6.90 -23.81 2.20
N ILE A 31 -6.32 -23.86 0.99
CA ILE A 31 -5.88 -22.67 0.27
C ILE A 31 -7.08 -21.76 -0.06
N ILE A 32 -8.15 -22.31 -0.62
CA ILE A 32 -9.36 -21.56 -1.01
C ILE A 32 -10.02 -20.93 0.23
N LYS A 33 -10.06 -21.62 1.36
CA LYS A 33 -10.71 -21.11 2.57
C LYS A 33 -9.87 -20.11 3.36
N LYS A 34 -8.54 -20.19 3.29
CA LYS A 34 -7.65 -19.43 4.19
C LYS A 34 -6.72 -18.45 3.47
N ARG A 35 -6.68 -18.46 2.14
CA ARG A 35 -5.73 -17.69 1.33
C ARG A 35 -6.36 -17.03 0.12
N LEU A 36 -7.67 -16.98 0.07
CA LEU A 36 -8.41 -16.32 -1.01
C LEU A 36 -8.73 -14.90 -0.59
N LEU A 37 -8.26 -13.94 -1.38
CA LEU A 37 -8.52 -12.52 -1.22
C LEU A 37 -9.47 -12.06 -2.31
N GLN A 38 -10.68 -11.69 -1.90
CA GLN A 38 -11.64 -11.05 -2.80
C GLN A 38 -11.24 -9.61 -3.06
N TYR A 39 -11.62 -9.11 -4.22
CA TYR A 39 -11.37 -7.74 -4.63
C TYR A 39 -12.61 -7.13 -5.29
N THR A 40 -12.70 -5.81 -5.26
CA THR A 40 -13.74 -5.05 -5.95
C THR A 40 -13.06 -4.00 -6.80
N PHE A 41 -13.53 -3.84 -8.03
CA PHE A 41 -13.18 -2.67 -8.85
C PHE A 41 -14.32 -1.66 -8.80
N VAL A 42 -14.00 -0.42 -8.44
CA VAL A 42 -14.91 0.73 -8.58
C VAL A 42 -14.26 1.73 -9.52
N GLY A 43 -14.73 1.74 -10.77
CA GLY A 43 -13.99 2.36 -11.87
C GLY A 43 -12.61 1.70 -12.01
N ASP A 44 -11.55 2.51 -11.99
CA ASP A 44 -10.16 2.04 -12.04
C ASP A 44 -9.55 1.74 -10.66
N HIS A 45 -10.32 1.87 -9.57
CA HIS A 45 -9.81 1.64 -8.21
C HIS A 45 -9.96 0.18 -7.80
N PHE A 46 -8.83 -0.47 -7.54
CA PHE A 46 -8.77 -1.80 -6.92
C PHE A 46 -8.90 -1.70 -5.41
N MET A 47 -9.99 -2.23 -4.85
CA MET A 47 -10.24 -2.27 -3.41
C MET A 47 -10.28 -3.72 -2.92
N VAL A 48 -9.70 -3.96 -1.76
CA VAL A 48 -9.76 -5.25 -1.06
C VAL A 48 -10.37 -5.02 0.33
N PRO A 49 -11.12 -5.99 0.88
CA PRO A 49 -11.66 -5.86 2.22
C PRO A 49 -10.53 -5.90 3.25
N ASP A 50 -10.64 -5.07 4.30
CA ASP A 50 -9.71 -5.06 5.43
C ASP A 50 -9.73 -6.38 6.22
N ASP A 51 -10.83 -7.13 6.14
CA ASP A 51 -11.00 -8.43 6.79
C ASP A 51 -11.29 -9.53 5.74
N PRO A 52 -10.26 -10.10 5.09
CA PRO A 52 -10.43 -11.06 3.99
C PRO A 52 -11.09 -12.38 4.41
N LEU A 53 -10.99 -12.74 5.69
CA LEU A 53 -11.60 -13.93 6.28
C LEU A 53 -12.76 -13.58 7.23
N GLY A 54 -13.24 -12.34 7.20
CA GLY A 54 -14.29 -11.82 8.07
C GLY A 54 -13.82 -11.57 9.52
N ARG A 55 -14.77 -11.34 10.42
CA ARG A 55 -14.53 -10.86 11.80
C ARG A 55 -13.67 -11.78 12.68
N GLU A 56 -13.63 -13.07 12.37
CA GLU A 56 -12.81 -14.06 13.10
C GLU A 56 -11.44 -14.29 12.42
N GLY A 57 -11.19 -13.61 11.31
CA GLY A 57 -9.99 -13.70 10.52
C GLY A 57 -8.88 -12.75 10.97
N PRO A 58 -7.64 -12.96 10.51
CA PRO A 58 -6.59 -11.95 10.57
C PRO A 58 -6.99 -10.73 9.73
N HIS A 59 -6.57 -9.56 10.17
CA HIS A 59 -6.63 -8.35 9.36
C HIS A 59 -5.78 -8.51 8.09
N LEU A 60 -6.11 -7.73 7.06
CA LEU A 60 -5.46 -7.77 5.75
C LEU A 60 -3.92 -7.72 5.84
N ASP A 61 -3.35 -6.89 6.73
CA ASP A 61 -1.90 -6.78 6.90
C ASP A 61 -1.27 -8.10 7.39
N ASP A 62 -1.88 -8.73 8.40
CA ASP A 62 -1.42 -10.02 8.92
C ASP A 62 -1.66 -11.17 7.93
N PHE A 63 -2.69 -11.05 7.09
CA PHE A 63 -3.01 -12.00 6.03
C PHE A 63 -2.02 -11.95 4.87
N LEU A 64 -1.57 -10.75 4.48
CA LEU A 64 -0.57 -10.53 3.42
C LEU A 64 0.87 -10.70 3.92
N ARG A 65 1.09 -10.70 5.24
CA ARG A 65 2.43 -10.87 5.81
C ARG A 65 3.00 -12.25 5.44
N PRO A 66 4.25 -12.32 4.93
CA PRO A 66 4.90 -13.60 4.68
C PRO A 66 4.93 -14.42 5.96
N ARG A 67 4.57 -15.70 5.88
CA ARG A 67 4.77 -16.63 6.98
C ARG A 67 6.27 -16.78 7.24
N GLN A 68 6.80 -15.94 8.12
CA GLN A 68 8.14 -16.11 8.65
C GLN A 68 8.14 -17.43 9.41
N SER A 69 8.88 -18.39 8.87
CA SER A 69 9.07 -19.72 9.43
C SER A 69 9.53 -19.58 10.89
N GLN A 70 8.63 -19.77 11.84
CA GLN A 70 8.91 -20.05 13.25
C GLN A 70 10.17 -19.39 13.82
N ALA A 71 10.22 -18.05 13.89
CA ALA A 71 11.15 -17.39 14.80
C ALA A 71 10.64 -17.57 16.24
N ARG A 72 11.09 -18.65 16.90
CA ARG A 72 10.92 -18.81 18.33
C ARG A 72 11.60 -17.64 19.05
N GLY A 73 10.82 -16.86 19.82
CA GLY A 73 11.28 -16.33 21.10
C GLY A 73 10.92 -14.88 21.44
N ARG A 74 10.13 -14.76 22.52
CA ARG A 74 10.07 -13.65 23.51
C ARG A 74 9.50 -12.31 23.01
N GLY A 75 8.56 -11.66 23.66
CA GLY A 75 7.93 -11.88 24.95
C GLY A 75 6.91 -10.77 25.24
N LYS A 76 5.73 -11.19 25.68
CA LYS A 76 4.84 -10.55 26.66
C LYS A 76 5.50 -9.37 27.44
N ARG A 77 4.91 -8.17 27.42
CA ARG A 77 4.17 -7.56 28.57
C ARG A 77 3.91 -6.04 28.50
N LYS A 78 2.64 -5.73 28.81
CA LYS A 78 2.08 -4.65 29.67
C LYS A 78 2.36 -3.19 29.35
N GLY A 79 1.26 -2.46 29.19
CA GLY A 79 1.24 -1.00 29.37
C GLY A 79 1.49 -0.56 30.80
N GLN A 80 1.81 0.72 30.94
CA GLN A 80 1.57 1.49 32.15
C GLN A 80 1.50 2.98 31.78
N ALA A 81 0.34 3.58 32.02
CA ALA A 81 0.19 5.02 32.13
C ALA A 81 1.04 5.58 33.28
N LYS A 82 1.60 6.78 33.10
CA LYS A 82 1.72 7.78 34.17
C LYS A 82 1.79 9.20 33.62
N ALA A 83 0.89 10.03 34.14
CA ALA A 83 0.90 11.48 34.10
C ALA A 83 2.06 12.07 34.92
N GLY A 84 2.44 13.32 34.63
CA GLY A 84 3.14 14.16 35.60
C GLY A 84 4.07 15.22 35.03
N TYR A 85 3.52 16.43 34.83
CA TYR A 85 4.10 17.78 34.93
C TYR A 85 5.62 17.97 35.05
N GLY A 86 6.16 18.87 34.21
CA GLY A 86 7.45 19.53 34.46
C GLY A 86 7.95 20.36 33.28
N SER A 87 7.42 21.57 33.11
CA SER A 87 8.16 22.68 32.47
C SER A 87 9.30 23.13 33.42
N PRO A 88 10.46 23.57 32.91
CA PRO A 88 10.66 24.95 32.40
C PRO A 88 11.46 24.94 31.07
N GLY A 89 11.30 25.85 30.11
CA GLY A 89 11.18 27.30 30.20
C GLY A 89 12.53 27.93 29.83
N MET A 90 12.55 28.75 28.76
CA MET A 90 13.64 29.59 28.17
C MET A 90 14.33 28.97 26.92
N ASP A 91 14.39 29.60 25.73
CA ASP A 91 14.26 31.00 25.34
C ASP A 91 13.69 31.18 23.93
N LEU A 92 12.92 32.26 23.76
CA LEU A 92 12.25 32.68 22.53
C LEU A 92 13.25 33.28 21.53
N VAL A 93 13.32 32.68 20.34
CA VAL A 93 13.77 33.38 19.11
C VAL A 93 12.51 33.73 18.30
N PRO A 94 12.22 35.02 18.04
CA PRO A 94 11.03 35.41 17.29
C PRO A 94 11.29 35.25 15.79
N GLY A 95 10.70 34.22 15.19
CA GLY A 95 10.77 33.97 13.75
C GLY A 95 9.64 33.04 13.33
N MET A 96 8.46 33.63 13.14
CA MET A 96 7.21 33.00 12.71
C MET A 96 7.40 32.06 11.51
N GLY A 97 6.93 30.82 11.62
CA GLY A 97 6.86 29.87 10.51
C GLY A 97 6.49 28.46 10.95
N LEU A 98 5.22 28.25 11.30
CA LEU A 98 4.65 26.92 11.52
C LEU A 98 4.55 26.20 10.16
N GLY A 99 5.63 25.54 9.76
CA GLY A 99 5.62 24.49 8.73
C GLY A 99 5.98 23.19 9.44
N LEU A 100 5.01 22.28 9.59
CA LEU A 100 5.32 20.87 9.72
C LEU A 100 5.27 20.30 8.31
N ASP A 101 6.25 20.70 7.51
CA ASP A 101 6.53 20.20 6.19
C ASP A 101 7.04 18.76 6.31
N MET A 102 6.10 17.83 6.38
CA MET A 102 6.36 16.42 6.07
C MET A 102 6.54 16.28 4.54
N GLU A 103 7.48 17.05 3.99
CA GLU A 103 7.81 17.12 2.58
C GLU A 103 8.91 16.10 2.26
N ARG A 104 8.75 15.41 1.14
CA ARG A 104 9.74 14.51 0.55
C ARG A 104 11.13 15.16 0.45
N SER A 105 12.18 14.44 0.85
CA SER A 105 13.56 14.91 0.68
C SER A 105 13.93 14.98 -0.82
N ALA A 106 14.79 15.94 -1.19
CA ALA A 106 15.26 16.12 -2.56
C ALA A 106 15.83 14.81 -3.17
N ALA A 107 16.53 14.00 -2.37
CA ALA A 107 17.09 12.72 -2.81
C ALA A 107 16.00 11.68 -3.14
N GLU A 108 14.89 11.70 -2.42
CA GLU A 108 13.75 10.78 -2.64
C GLU A 108 12.99 11.17 -3.91
N THR A 109 12.87 12.48 -4.14
CA THR A 109 12.33 13.05 -5.38
C THR A 109 13.13 12.64 -6.60
N SER A 110 14.46 12.66 -6.52
CA SER A 110 15.32 12.21 -7.61
C SER A 110 15.15 10.72 -7.93
N ARG A 111 15.06 9.86 -6.91
CA ARG A 111 14.85 8.41 -7.08
C ARG A 111 13.51 8.09 -7.74
N LEU A 112 12.46 8.79 -7.30
CA LEU A 112 11.11 8.60 -7.83
C LEU A 112 11.01 9.14 -9.26
N ARG A 113 11.64 10.28 -9.56
CA ARG A 113 11.75 10.80 -10.92
C ARG A 113 12.46 9.82 -11.87
N GLU A 114 13.59 9.27 -11.46
CA GLU A 114 14.34 8.31 -12.28
C GLU A 114 13.53 7.05 -12.54
N SER A 115 12.88 6.52 -11.50
CA SER A 115 12.01 5.34 -11.61
C SER A 115 10.83 5.60 -12.55
N LEU A 116 10.17 6.74 -12.41
CA LEU A 116 9.03 7.13 -13.26
C LEU A 116 9.47 7.41 -14.71
N SER A 117 10.65 7.98 -14.91
CA SER A 117 11.20 8.19 -16.26
C SER A 117 11.56 6.88 -16.96
N GLN A 118 11.88 5.81 -16.22
CA GLN A 118 12.09 4.48 -16.81
C GLN A 118 10.77 3.81 -17.22
N VAL A 119 9.70 4.01 -16.43
CA VAL A 119 8.38 3.43 -16.72
C VAL A 119 7.66 4.22 -17.83
N PHE A 120 7.82 5.54 -17.84
CA PHE A 120 7.18 6.46 -18.79
C PHE A 120 8.22 7.24 -19.60
N PRO A 121 8.88 6.61 -20.59
CA PRO A 121 9.89 7.27 -21.40
C PRO A 121 9.29 8.45 -22.18
N GLY A 122 9.95 9.60 -22.13
CA GLY A 122 9.54 10.81 -22.87
C GLY A 122 8.51 11.71 -22.17
N GLN A 123 8.15 11.44 -20.91
CA GLN A 123 7.13 12.20 -20.16
C GLN A 123 7.68 13.00 -18.96
N ASP A 124 8.94 13.44 -19.01
CA ASP A 124 9.63 14.07 -17.87
C ASP A 124 8.94 15.36 -17.35
N SER A 125 8.24 16.09 -18.21
CA SER A 125 7.44 17.26 -17.82
C SER A 125 6.28 16.89 -16.90
N ILE A 126 5.58 15.78 -17.19
CA ILE A 126 4.46 15.28 -16.37
C ILE A 126 5.01 14.67 -15.09
N VAL A 127 6.12 13.93 -15.17
CA VAL A 127 6.83 13.40 -13.98
C VAL A 127 7.17 14.56 -13.02
N THR A 128 7.78 15.62 -13.53
CA THR A 128 8.19 16.77 -12.72
C THR A 128 6.98 17.47 -12.12
N LEU A 129 5.91 17.68 -12.89
CA LEU A 129 4.67 18.30 -12.42
C LEU A 129 4.01 17.47 -11.31
N VAL A 130 3.87 16.16 -11.51
CA VAL A 130 3.24 15.27 -10.52
C VAL A 130 4.06 15.21 -9.22
N LEU A 131 5.39 15.18 -9.32
CA LEU A 131 6.27 15.22 -8.15
C LEU A 131 6.19 16.55 -7.38
N GLN A 132 6.00 17.67 -8.09
CA GLN A 132 5.80 19.00 -7.49
C GLN A 132 4.42 19.17 -6.88
N CYS A 133 3.38 18.66 -7.54
CA CYS A 133 2.00 18.73 -7.06
C CYS A 133 1.73 17.76 -5.91
N ASN A 134 2.56 16.72 -5.73
CA ASN A 134 2.39 15.69 -4.70
C ASN A 134 3.66 15.54 -3.83
N PRO A 135 3.94 16.52 -2.96
CA PRO A 135 5.12 16.53 -2.11
C PRO A 135 5.12 15.44 -1.02
N THR A 136 3.97 14.90 -0.66
CA THR A 136 3.80 13.90 0.41
C THR A 136 3.75 12.47 -0.10
N VAL A 137 3.63 12.27 -1.41
CA VAL A 137 3.45 10.95 -2.03
C VAL A 137 4.80 10.36 -2.40
N THR A 138 5.15 9.25 -1.75
CA THR A 138 6.43 8.53 -1.92
C THR A 138 6.29 7.22 -2.67
N ASP A 139 5.07 6.73 -2.87
CA ASP A 139 4.79 5.49 -3.61
C ASP A 139 4.85 5.69 -5.13
N ILE A 140 5.66 4.86 -5.80
CA ILE A 140 5.80 4.85 -7.26
C ILE A 140 4.46 4.55 -7.94
N ASN A 141 3.68 3.59 -7.41
CA ASN A 141 2.40 3.20 -8.01
C ASN A 141 1.39 4.35 -7.93
N SER A 142 1.34 5.06 -6.80
CA SER A 142 0.47 6.22 -6.60
C SER A 142 0.87 7.36 -7.54
N LEU A 143 2.17 7.67 -7.65
CA LEU A 143 2.66 8.69 -8.59
C LEU A 143 2.39 8.30 -10.05
N SER A 144 2.54 7.02 -10.40
CA SER A 144 2.22 6.50 -11.75
C SER A 144 0.74 6.64 -12.07
N HIS A 145 -0.14 6.41 -11.08
CA HIS A 145 -1.57 6.61 -11.22
C HIS A 145 -1.92 8.08 -11.47
N PHE A 146 -1.31 9.02 -10.73
CA PHE A 146 -1.49 10.46 -10.98
C PHE A 146 -0.96 10.89 -12.35
N MET A 147 0.15 10.30 -12.81
CA MET A 147 0.68 10.56 -14.16
C MET A 147 -0.27 10.08 -15.25
N LEU A 148 -0.77 8.85 -15.16
CA LEU A 148 -1.72 8.28 -16.12
C LEU A 148 -3.03 9.09 -16.16
N GLN A 149 -3.53 9.51 -15.00
CA GLN A 149 -4.70 10.38 -14.91
C GLN A 149 -4.47 11.70 -15.65
N GLN A 150 -3.28 12.32 -15.49
CA GLN A 150 -2.94 13.56 -16.16
C GLN A 150 -2.81 13.40 -17.69
N GLN A 151 -2.38 12.22 -18.17
CA GLN A 151 -2.33 11.90 -19.60
C GLN A 151 -3.73 11.76 -20.20
N ILE A 152 -4.65 11.07 -19.50
CA ILE A 152 -6.04 10.89 -19.94
C ILE A 152 -6.76 12.24 -20.08
N GLU A 153 -6.48 13.19 -19.19
CA GLU A 153 -7.03 14.55 -19.27
C GLU A 153 -6.50 15.35 -20.47
N SER A 154 -5.28 15.06 -20.93
CA SER A 154 -4.72 15.71 -22.13
C SER A 154 -5.29 15.20 -23.45
N GLU A 155 -5.86 13.99 -23.48
CA GLU A 155 -6.47 13.40 -24.68
C GLU A 155 -7.98 13.69 -24.84
N GLN A 156 -8.66 14.21 -23.81
CA GLN A 156 -10.09 14.54 -23.87
C GLN A 156 -10.40 16.03 -24.13
N GLY A 157 -9.39 16.87 -24.34
CA GLY A 157 -9.56 18.29 -24.69
C GLY A 157 -9.80 18.58 -26.18
N GLY A 158 -10.08 17.55 -27.00
CA GLY A 158 -10.18 17.67 -28.45
C GLY A 158 -11.39 16.97 -29.05
N VAL A 159 -12.60 17.35 -28.64
CA VAL A 159 -13.80 17.14 -29.46
C VAL A 159 -14.62 18.42 -29.42
N ASP A 160 -14.75 19.02 -30.61
CA ASP A 160 -15.55 20.19 -31.01
C ASP A 160 -16.81 20.48 -30.18
#